data_AF-A0A1B8UJ92-F1
#
_entry.id   AF-A0A1B8UJ92-F1
#
_cell.length_a   1.000
_cell.length_b   1.000
_cell.length_c   1.000
_cell.angle_alpha   90.00
_cell.angle_beta   90.00
_cell.angle_gamma   90.00
#
_symmetry.space_group_name_H-M   'P 1'
#
loop_
_entity.id
_entity.type
_entity.pdbx_description
1 polymer ?
#
loop_
_entity_poly.entity_id
_entity_poly.type
_entity_poly.pdbx_seq_one_letter_code
_entity_poly.pdbx_strand_id
1 'polypeptide(L)' 'MPLIVMLFGIFLIALSGVEKIVIYLNFAETTGNNMDTLLSLVPSYIWAITNYTFIGGLFMIALAFVIIYKNKYPPKDK' A
#
# COMPACT_ATOMS: atom_id res chain seq x y z
N MET A 1 -18.05 9.52 5.49
CA MET A 1 -16.69 10.07 5.27
C MET A 1 -15.57 9.12 5.69
N PRO A 2 -15.46 8.61 6.94
CA PRO A 2 -14.35 7.72 7.33
C PRO A 2 -14.34 6.36 6.60
N LEU A 3 -15.52 5.81 6.28
CA LEU A 3 -15.65 4.59 5.46
C LEU A 3 -15.07 4.74 4.05
N ILE A 4 -15.21 5.92 3.43
CA ILE A 4 -14.66 6.19 2.09
C ILE A 4 -13.13 6.22 2.15
N VAL A 5 -12.56 6.85 3.19
CA VAL A 5 -11.12 6.89 3.42
C VAL A 5 -10.57 5.47 3.65
N MET A 6 -11.28 4.64 4.41
CA MET A 6 -10.91 3.24 4.63
C MET A 6 -10.95 2.42 3.34
N LEU A 7 -12.02 2.55 2.54
CA LEU A 7 -12.12 1.90 1.23
C LEU A 7 -10.99 2.32 0.29
N PHE A 8 -10.65 3.62 0.27
CA PHE A 8 -9.55 4.12 -0.54
C PHE A 8 -8.19 3.59 -0.06
N GLY A 9 -7.99 3.46 1.25
CA GLY A 9 -6.79 2.83 1.81
C GLY A 9 -6.64 1.35 1.42
N ILE A 10 -7.74 0.59 1.46
CA ILE A 10 -7.77 -0.81 0.98
C ILE A 10 -7.45 -0.87 -0.52
N PHE A 11 -8.02 0.05 -1.30
CA PHE A 11 -7.75 0.15 -2.74
C PHE A 11 -6.27 0.40 -3.03
N LEU A 12 -5.61 1.31 -2.30
CA LEU A 12 -4.17 1.58 -2.45
C LEU A 12 -3.32 0.36 -2.08
N ILE A 13 -3.68 -0.38 -1.03
CA ILE A 13 -2.99 -1.64 -0.68
C ILE A 13 -3.13 -2.66 -1.83
N ALA A 14 -4.34 -2.83 -2.36
CA ALA A 14 -4.57 -3.74 -3.48
C ALA A 14 -3.77 -3.30 -4.73
N LEU A 15 -3.77 -1.99 -5.03
CA LEU A 15 -3.00 -1.40 -6.13
C LEU A 15 -1.50 -1.69 -5.99
N SER A 16 -0.93 -1.56 -4.79
CA SER A 16 0.47 -1.89 -4.54
C SER A 16 0.82 -3.36 -4.84
N GLY A 17 -0.13 -4.27 -4.61
CA GLY A 17 0.02 -5.68 -4.98
C GLY A 17 0.01 -5.85 -6.50
N VAL A 18 -0.92 -5.19 -7.19
CA VAL A 18 -0.99 -5.20 -8.66
C VAL A 18 0.29 -4.62 -9.27
N GLU A 19 0.81 -3.52 -8.76
CA GLU A 19 2.07 -2.93 -9.24
C GLU A 19 3.23 -3.91 -9.13
N LYS A 20 3.36 -4.65 -8.01
CA LYS A 20 4.38 -5.69 -7.83
C LYS A 20 4.22 -6.85 -8.80
N ILE A 21 2.98 -7.25 -9.09
CA ILE A 21 2.68 -8.28 -10.10
C ILE A 21 3.09 -7.80 -11.50
N VAL A 22 2.79 -6.55 -11.85
CA VAL A 22 3.17 -5.96 -13.14
C VAL A 22 4.69 -5.91 -13.30
N ILE A 23 5.41 -5.51 -12.24
CA ILE A 23 6.88 -5.55 -12.22
C ILE A 23 7.37 -6.97 -12.48
N TYR A 24 6.83 -7.95 -11.76
CA TYR A 24 7.20 -9.36 -11.96
C TYR A 24 6.96 -9.83 -13.40
N LEU A 25 5.78 -9.54 -13.98
CA LEU A 25 5.43 -9.95 -15.33
C LEU A 25 6.36 -9.35 -16.40
N ASN A 26 6.86 -8.12 -16.19
CA ASN A 26 7.77 -7.47 -17.14
C ASN A 26 9.14 -8.15 -17.21
N PHE A 27 9.58 -8.75 -16.11
CA PHE A 27 10.88 -9.41 -15.99
C PHE A 27 10.79 -10.93 -15.83
N ALA A 28 9.59 -11.51 -15.99
CA ALA A 28 9.33 -12.93 -15.75
C ALA A 28 10.20 -13.84 -16.64
N GLU A 29 10.41 -13.44 -17.90
CA GLU A 29 11.27 -14.19 -18.84
C GLU A 29 12.76 -14.14 -18.45
N THR A 30 13.22 -13.04 -17.84
CA THR A 30 14.64 -12.84 -17.49
C THR A 30 14.99 -13.36 -16.09
N THR A 31 13.99 -13.40 -15.20
CA THR A 31 14.18 -13.69 -13.78
C THR A 31 14.07 -15.19 -13.47
N GLY A 32 13.25 -15.93 -14.21
CA GLY A 32 12.89 -17.30 -13.85
C GLY A 32 12.27 -17.38 -12.45
N ASN A 33 12.56 -18.43 -11.69
CA ASN A 33 12.09 -18.60 -10.30
C ASN A 33 12.96 -17.88 -9.24
N ASN A 34 13.98 -17.11 -9.64
CA ASN A 34 14.95 -16.52 -8.72
C ASN A 34 14.60 -15.07 -8.39
N MET A 35 14.00 -14.86 -7.22
CA MET A 35 13.62 -13.52 -6.73
C MET A 35 14.82 -12.57 -6.60
N ASP A 36 16.01 -13.09 -6.27
CA ASP A 36 17.23 -12.27 -6.16
C ASP A 36 17.62 -11.64 -7.51
N THR A 37 17.40 -12.37 -8.61
CA THR A 37 17.60 -11.85 -9.96
C THR A 37 16.64 -10.69 -10.24
N LEU A 38 15.36 -10.81 -9.84
CA LEU A 38 14.34 -9.76 -10.01
C LEU A 38 14.75 -8.48 -9.30
N LEU A 39 15.22 -8.61 -8.06
CA LEU A 39 15.64 -7.49 -7.23
C LEU A 39 16.90 -6.81 -7.78
N SER A 40 17.77 -7.55 -8.48
CA SER A 40 18.94 -7.00 -9.16
C SER A 40 18.62 -6.30 -10.49
N LEU A 41 17.57 -6.77 -11.18
CA LEU A 41 17.16 -6.24 -12.48
C LEU A 41 16.30 -4.98 -12.34
N VAL A 42 15.45 -4.94 -11.32
CA VAL A 42 14.51 -3.85 -11.10
C VAL A 42 15.15 -2.79 -10.21
N PRO A 43 15.32 -1.55 -10.69
CA PRO A 43 15.87 -0.47 -9.89
C PRO A 43 15.08 -0.25 -8.59
N SER A 44 15.80 0.08 -7.52
CA SER A 44 15.23 0.29 -6.17
C SER A 44 14.14 1.36 -6.12
N TYR A 45 14.17 2.36 -7.02
CA TYR A 45 13.14 3.41 -7.09
C TYR A 45 11.77 2.87 -7.54
N ILE A 46 11.72 1.83 -8.37
CA ILE A 46 10.46 1.18 -8.80
C ILE A 46 9.83 0.45 -7.63
N TRP A 47 10.63 -0.29 -6.86
CA TRP A 47 10.17 -0.93 -5.63
C TRP A 47 9.72 0.09 -4.58
N ALA A 48 10.41 1.22 -4.48
CA ALA A 48 10.04 2.31 -3.58
C ALA A 48 8.64 2.85 -3.89
N ILE A 49 8.29 3.06 -5.16
CA ILE A 49 6.94 3.52 -5.56
C ILE A 49 5.86 2.57 -5.01
N THR A 50 5.98 1.28 -5.28
CA THR A 50 4.97 0.29 -4.80
C THR A 50 4.89 0.23 -3.28
N ASN A 51 6.01 0.38 -2.59
CA ASN A 51 6.05 0.42 -1.14
C ASN A 51 5.43 1.71 -0.58
N TYR A 52 5.61 2.86 -1.25
CA TYR A 52 4.93 4.10 -0.87
C TYR A 52 3.41 4.00 -1.09
N THR A 53 2.95 3.37 -2.18
CA THR A 53 1.52 3.09 -2.41
C THR A 53 0.95 2.23 -1.27
N PHE A 54 1.66 1.18 -0.87
CA PHE A 54 1.26 0.31 0.23
C PHE A 54 1.21 1.06 1.58
N ILE A 55 2.27 1.79 1.92
CA ILE A 55 2.36 2.58 3.16
C ILE A 55 1.28 3.66 3.18
N GLY A 56 1.02 4.34 2.05
CA GLY A 56 -0.04 5.32 1.91
C GLY A 56 -1.42 4.71 2.18
N GLY A 57 -1.69 3.51 1.65
CA GLY A 57 -2.91 2.78 1.95
C GLY A 57 -3.08 2.42 3.43
N LEU A 58 -2.02 1.89 4.06
CA LEU A 58 -1.98 1.62 5.50
C LEU A 58 -2.23 2.88 6.34
N PHE A 59 -1.59 3.99 5.97
CA PHE A 59 -1.74 5.27 6.66
C PHE A 59 -3.19 5.79 6.56
N MET A 60 -3.83 5.69 5.39
CA MET A 60 -5.23 6.07 5.24
C MET A 60 -6.17 5.21 6.11
N ILE A 61 -5.92 3.91 6.19
CA ILE A 61 -6.69 3.02 7.08
C ILE A 61 -6.50 3.43 8.54
N ALA A 62 -5.26 3.68 8.96
CA ALA A 62 -4.96 4.13 10.33
C ALA A 62 -5.66 5.47 10.65
N LEU A 63 -5.63 6.44 9.73
CA LEU A 63 -6.35 7.70 9.88
C LEU A 63 -7.86 7.50 10.00
N ALA A 64 -8.45 6.62 9.19
CA ALA A 64 -9.87 6.30 9.27
C ALA A 64 -10.23 5.74 10.65
N PHE A 65 -9.40 4.86 11.22
CA PHE A 65 -9.59 4.35 12.58
C PHE A 65 -9.52 5.45 13.64
N VAL A 66 -8.55 6.36 13.54
CA VAL A 66 -8.43 7.50 14.47
C VAL A 66 -9.68 8.39 14.44
N ILE A 67 -10.20 8.68 13.25
CA ILE A 67 -11.43 9.48 13.08
C ILE A 67 -12.63 8.76 13.69
N ILE A 68 -12.77 7.46 13.44
CA ILE A 68 -13.87 6.64 14.01
C ILE A 68 -13.79 6.63 15.54
N TYR A 69 -12.60 6.45 16.10
CA TYR A 69 -12.39 6.42 17.55
C TYR A 69 -12.72 7.76 18.20
N LYS A 70 -12.23 8.88 17.63
CA LYS A 70 -12.53 10.23 18.10
C LYS A 70 -14.02 10.54 18.04
N ASN A 71 -14.72 10.11 16.99
CA ASN A 71 -16.16 10.32 16.87
C ASN A 71 -16.97 9.46 17.86
N LYS A 72 -16.49 8.27 18.21
CA LYS A 72 -17.15 7.37 19.16
C LYS A 72 -16.92 7.79 20.62
N TYR A 73 -15.75 8.35 20.92
CA TYR A 73 -15.39 8.85 22.23
C TYR A 73 -14.94 10.31 22.11
N PRO A 74 -15.90 11.25 21.93
CA PRO A 74 -15.55 12.67 22.00
C PRO A 74 -14.87 12.93 23.35
N PRO A 75 -13.76 13.69 23.37
CA PRO A 75 -13.16 14.08 24.64
C PRO A 75 -14.25 14.74 25.49
N LYS A 76 -14.43 14.27 26.72
CA LYS A 76 -15.27 14.97 27.68
C LYS A 76 -14.59 16.31 27.93
N ASP A 77 -15.10 17.36 27.30
CA ASP A 77 -14.73 18.72 27.65
C ASP A 77 -14.85 18.87 29.18
N LYS A 78 -13.80 19.43 29.79
CA LYS A 78 -13.80 19.78 31.21
C LYS A 78 -14.67 20.99 31.45
#